data_AF-I1XH16-F1
#
_entry.id   AF-I1XH16-F1
#
_cell.length_a   1.000
_cell.length_b   1.000
_cell.length_c   1.000
_cell.angle_alpha   90.00
_cell.angle_beta   90.00
_cell.angle_gamma   90.00
#
_symmetry.space_group_name_H-M   'P 1'
#
loop_
_entity.id
_entity.type
_entity.pdbx_description
1 polymer ?
#
loop_
_entity_poly.entity_id
_entity_poly.type
_entity_poly.pdbx_seq_one_letter_code
_entity_poly.pdbx_strand_id
1 'polypeptide(L)'
;MENRTKINVCFILLDTEIPSVNKDKPLLVFEYDPTSKEFVLSWFQIRKWEEKLKDLAEKDLQTKLAAEQNKYHKQILYAENFSAKSDKEKIQFLANELSLPPPYNAGQYLEHWNTTWHVWKALVWKYKVLRKQGMIIDVEHISDDNWLEQLLSWPKTEEAQIQRSKNIWYWFSRDLENSAIMEHRGNMIFKVSSSIPEKFIPWAKIVAQ
;
A
#
# COMPACT_ATOMS: atom_id res chain seq x y z
N MET A 1 14.95 -15.61 -2.78
CA MET A 1 15.81 -16.53 -2.00
C MET A 1 15.22 -17.92 -2.15
N GLU A 2 15.96 -18.86 -2.73
CA GLU A 2 15.54 -20.26 -2.79
C GLU A 2 15.58 -20.86 -1.38
N ASN A 3 14.42 -21.01 -0.75
CA ASN A 3 14.29 -21.76 0.51
C ASN A 3 14.41 -23.25 0.22
N ARG A 4 15.65 -23.74 0.09
CA ARG A 4 15.92 -25.18 -0.01
C ARG A 4 15.90 -25.79 1.39
N THR A 5 14.92 -26.64 1.66
CA THR A 5 14.87 -27.42 2.91
C THR A 5 15.95 -28.49 2.89
N LYS A 6 16.83 -28.49 3.89
CA LYS A 6 17.81 -29.57 4.10
C LYS A 6 17.09 -30.79 4.66
N ILE A 7 17.15 -31.91 3.93
CA ILE A 7 16.59 -33.21 4.34
C ILE A 7 17.74 -34.08 4.85
N ASN A 8 17.52 -34.76 5.99
CA ASN A 8 18.48 -35.74 6.48
C ASN A 8 18.15 -37.11 5.88
N VAL A 9 19.18 -37.83 5.47
CA VAL A 9 19.08 -39.20 4.95
C VAL A 9 19.65 -40.15 5.98
N CYS A 10 18.90 -41.20 6.32
CA CYS A 10 19.32 -42.20 7.31
C CYS A 10 19.35 -43.59 6.65
N PHE A 11 20.42 -44.32 6.92
CA PHE A 11 20.56 -45.73 6.54
C PHE A 11 20.36 -46.58 7.78
N ILE A 12 19.42 -47.51 7.73
CA ILE A 12 19.11 -48.41 8.84
C ILE A 12 19.51 -49.81 8.44
N LEU A 13 20.46 -50.38 9.18
CA LEU A 13 20.81 -51.79 9.12
C LEU A 13 19.95 -52.53 10.15
N LEU A 14 19.49 -53.73 9.78
CA LEU A 14 18.55 -54.58 10.53
C LEU A 14 18.73 -54.52 12.06
N ASP A 15 17.59 -54.50 12.76
CA ASP A 15 17.45 -54.48 14.24
C ASP A 15 17.95 -53.21 14.96
N THR A 16 18.18 -52.11 14.22
CA THR A 16 18.51 -50.82 14.83
C THR A 16 17.25 -49.94 14.90
N GLU A 17 16.81 -49.54 16.09
CA GLU A 17 15.75 -48.54 16.23
C GLU A 17 16.16 -47.25 15.50
N ILE A 18 15.21 -46.63 14.78
CA ILE A 18 15.44 -45.32 14.14
C ILE A 18 15.98 -44.39 15.23
N PRO A 19 17.24 -43.92 15.13
CA PRO A 19 17.81 -43.13 16.19
C PRO A 19 16.95 -41.88 16.37
N SER A 20 16.85 -41.37 17.60
CA SER A 20 15.99 -40.23 18.01
C SER A 20 16.38 -38.89 17.36
N VAL A 21 17.00 -38.93 16.18
CA VAL A 21 17.49 -37.82 15.40
C VAL A 21 16.29 -37.03 14.88
N ASN A 22 15.94 -36.01 15.66
CA ASN A 22 15.18 -34.83 15.25
C ASN A 22 13.78 -35.11 14.69
N LYS A 23 12.84 -35.40 15.59
CA LYS A 23 11.41 -35.73 15.33
C LYS A 23 10.58 -34.63 14.63
N ASP A 24 11.21 -33.51 14.27
CA ASP A 24 10.54 -32.31 13.77
C ASP A 24 10.81 -32.02 12.28
N LYS A 25 11.59 -32.87 11.60
CA LYS A 25 11.97 -32.74 10.19
C LYS A 25 11.73 -34.06 9.43
N PRO A 26 11.42 -34.00 8.13
CA PRO A 26 11.21 -35.20 7.34
C PRO A 26 12.55 -35.91 7.14
N LEU A 27 12.54 -37.23 7.27
CA LEU A 27 13.72 -38.07 7.07
C LEU A 27 13.45 -39.00 5.89
N LEU A 28 14.45 -39.16 5.03
CA LEU A 28 14.45 -40.18 4.00
C LEU A 28 15.19 -41.41 4.56
N VAL A 29 14.52 -42.54 4.63
CA VAL A 29 15.01 -43.77 5.26
C VAL A 29 15.28 -44.82 4.18
N PHE A 30 16.50 -45.35 4.20
CA PHE A 30 16.91 -46.53 3.43
C PHE A 30 16.97 -47.73 4.37
N GLU A 31 16.06 -48.69 4.16
CA GLU A 31 15.95 -49.91 4.95
C GLU A 31 16.26 -51.12 4.06
N TYR A 32 17.09 -52.04 4.53
CA TYR A 32 17.39 -53.27 3.80
C TYR A 32 16.33 -54.33 4.12
N ASP A 33 15.60 -54.79 3.11
CA ASP A 33 14.66 -55.91 3.24
C ASP A 33 15.40 -57.24 2.97
N PRO A 34 15.63 -58.07 4.00
CA PRO A 34 16.35 -59.34 3.85
C PRO A 34 15.57 -60.38 3.04
N THR A 35 14.25 -60.21 2.88
CA THR A 35 13.38 -61.14 2.14
C THR A 35 13.54 -60.95 0.63
N SER A 36 13.49 -59.69 0.17
CA SER A 36 13.70 -59.32 -1.24
C SER A 36 15.18 -59.13 -1.59
N LYS A 37 16.07 -58.98 -0.60
CA LYS A 37 17.48 -58.59 -0.74
C LYS A 37 17.66 -57.22 -1.40
N GLU A 38 16.69 -56.33 -1.22
CA GLU A 38 16.68 -54.98 -1.80
C GLU A 38 16.64 -53.90 -0.72
N PHE A 39 17.05 -52.68 -1.09
CA PHE A 39 16.85 -51.51 -0.25
C PHE A 39 15.50 -50.87 -0.57
N VAL A 40 14.65 -50.76 0.45
CA VAL A 40 13.39 -50.05 0.39
C VAL A 40 13.60 -48.61 0.85
N LEU A 41 13.16 -47.68 0.01
CA LEU A 41 13.19 -46.26 0.30
C LEU A 41 11.83 -45.82 0.86
N SER A 42 11.82 -45.20 2.04
CA SER A 42 10.59 -44.68 2.64
C SER A 42 10.79 -43.33 3.28
N TRP A 43 9.69 -42.57 3.36
CA TRP A 43 9.66 -41.29 4.04
C TRP A 43 9.18 -41.47 5.48
N PHE A 44 10.01 -41.06 6.44
CA PHE A 44 9.63 -41.01 7.83
C PHE A 44 9.19 -39.60 8.24
N GLN A 45 8.04 -39.50 8.92
CA GLN A 45 7.45 -38.26 9.43
C GLN A 45 7.11 -37.19 8.38
N ILE A 46 7.12 -37.52 7.08
CA ILE A 46 6.77 -36.56 6.02
C ILE A 46 5.37 -35.97 6.22
N ARG A 47 4.38 -36.79 6.61
CA ARG A 47 3.01 -36.32 6.88
C ARG A 47 2.94 -35.31 8.03
N LYS A 48 3.66 -35.55 9.13
CA LYS A 48 3.73 -34.61 10.26
C LYS A 48 4.39 -33.29 9.86
N TRP A 49 5.39 -33.37 8.98
CA TRP A 49 6.06 -32.18 8.46
C TRP A 49 5.18 -31.40 7.49
N GLU A 50 4.41 -32.09 6.63
CA GLU A 50 3.39 -31.48 5.77
C GLU A 50 2.31 -30.76 6.59
N GLU A 51 1.80 -31.38 7.65
CA GLU A 51 0.86 -30.76 8.60
C GLU A 51 1.47 -29.50 9.22
N LYS A 52 2.69 -29.58 9.75
CA LYS A 52 3.40 -28.43 10.32
C LYS A 52 3.58 -27.29 9.32
N LEU A 53 3.89 -27.58 8.06
CA LEU A 53 4.01 -26.57 7.02
C LEU A 53 2.66 -25.93 6.66
N LYS A 54 1.59 -26.74 6.62
CA LYS A 54 0.22 -26.22 6.43
C LYS A 54 -0.15 -25.28 7.56
N ASP A 55 0.10 -25.67 8.81
CA ASP A 55 -0.19 -24.83 9.98
C ASP A 55 0.59 -23.51 9.92
N LEU A 56 1.87 -23.54 9.54
CA LEU A 56 2.68 -22.33 9.39
C LEU A 56 2.16 -21.41 8.27
N ALA A 57 1.80 -21.99 7.12
CA ALA A 57 1.25 -21.24 6.01
C ALA A 57 -0.12 -20.63 6.36
N GLU A 58 -0.96 -21.36 7.07
CA GLU A 58 -2.24 -20.87 7.56
C GLU A 58 -2.07 -19.73 8.56
N LYS A 59 -1.12 -19.86 9.50
CA LYS A 59 -0.81 -18.80 10.46
C LYS A 59 -0.28 -17.54 9.79
N ASP A 60 0.59 -17.68 8.79
CA ASP A 60 1.09 -16.56 7.98
C ASP A 60 -0.04 -15.91 7.19
N LEU A 61 -0.92 -16.70 6.57
CA LEU A 61 -2.10 -16.20 5.88
C LEU A 61 -3.04 -15.43 6.82
N GLN A 62 -3.37 -16.00 7.97
CA GLN A 62 -4.20 -15.34 8.99
C GLN A 62 -3.58 -14.02 9.47
N THR A 63 -2.26 -14.00 9.66
CA THR A 63 -1.52 -12.78 10.06
C THR A 63 -1.63 -11.71 8.98
N LYS A 64 -1.46 -12.07 7.70
CA LYS A 64 -1.59 -11.14 6.57
C LYS A 64 -3.03 -10.63 6.41
N LEU A 65 -4.02 -11.51 6.55
CA LEU A 65 -5.44 -11.14 6.51
C LEU A 65 -5.80 -10.17 7.66
N ALA A 66 -5.35 -10.46 8.88
CA ALA A 66 -5.55 -9.57 10.02
C ALA A 66 -4.87 -8.20 9.81
N ALA A 67 -3.68 -8.16 9.21
CA ALA A 67 -2.98 -6.92 8.89
C ALA A 67 -3.74 -6.08 7.84
N GLU A 68 -4.24 -6.70 6.77
CA GLU A 68 -5.05 -6.02 5.76
C GLU A 68 -6.39 -5.54 6.33
N GLN A 69 -7.08 -6.35 7.13
CA GLN A 69 -8.31 -5.94 7.81
C GLN A 69 -8.08 -4.75 8.75
N ASN A 70 -6.99 -4.77 9.53
CA ASN A 70 -6.63 -3.67 10.42
C ASN A 70 -6.32 -2.38 9.63
N LYS A 71 -5.60 -2.51 8.51
CA LYS A 71 -5.33 -1.38 7.61
C LYS A 71 -6.62 -0.79 7.02
N TYR A 72 -7.54 -1.63 6.55
CA TYR A 72 -8.84 -1.20 6.06
C TYR A 72 -9.67 -0.51 7.14
N HIS A 73 -9.71 -1.08 8.35
CA HIS A 73 -10.41 -0.48 9.49
C HIS A 73 -9.83 0.89 9.87
N LYS A 74 -8.50 1.02 9.90
CA LYS A 74 -7.82 2.31 10.14
C LYS A 74 -8.16 3.35 9.07
N GLN A 75 -8.27 2.93 7.81
CA GLN A 75 -8.72 3.82 6.74
C GLN A 75 -10.14 4.31 7.02
N ILE A 76 -11.10 3.40 7.24
CA ILE A 76 -12.49 3.80 7.56
C ILE A 76 -12.55 4.79 8.73
N LEU A 77 -11.91 4.48 9.86
CA LEU A 77 -11.88 5.36 11.03
C LEU A 77 -11.26 6.73 10.72
N TYR A 78 -10.22 6.76 9.89
CA TYR A 78 -9.64 8.01 9.42
C TYR A 78 -10.64 8.80 8.57
N ALA A 79 -11.34 8.16 7.63
CA ALA A 79 -12.34 8.84 6.79
C ALA A 79 -13.50 9.39 7.60
N GLU A 80 -14.03 8.62 8.55
CA GLU A 80 -15.12 9.04 9.43
C GLU A 80 -14.71 10.23 10.30
N ASN A 81 -13.52 10.18 10.91
CA ASN A 81 -13.01 11.28 11.73
C ASN A 81 -12.72 12.54 10.88
N PHE A 82 -12.16 12.35 9.69
CA PHE A 82 -11.82 13.45 8.80
C PHE A 82 -13.07 14.11 8.19
N SER A 83 -14.06 13.33 7.76
CA SER A 83 -15.28 13.84 7.13
C SER A 83 -16.13 14.67 8.09
N ALA A 84 -16.15 14.30 9.39
CA ALA A 84 -16.88 15.03 10.43
C ALA A 84 -16.31 16.41 10.78
N LYS A 85 -15.09 16.73 10.33
CA LYS A 85 -14.42 18.01 10.59
C LYS A 85 -14.94 19.11 9.68
N SER A 86 -14.96 20.35 10.18
CA SER A 86 -15.11 21.54 9.34
C SER A 86 -13.89 21.72 8.43
N ASP A 87 -14.03 22.44 7.32
CA ASP A 87 -12.91 22.71 6.40
C ASP A 87 -11.71 23.38 7.08
N LYS A 88 -11.96 24.25 8.07
CA LYS A 88 -10.90 24.87 8.88
C LYS A 88 -10.13 23.84 9.70
N GLU A 89 -10.83 22.89 10.30
CA GLU A 89 -10.20 21.81 11.06
C GLU A 89 -9.51 20.80 10.14
N LYS A 90 -10.08 20.49 8.98
CA LYS A 90 -9.47 19.63 7.95
C LYS A 90 -8.12 20.19 7.50
N ILE A 91 -8.07 21.48 7.16
CA ILE A 91 -6.81 22.09 6.70
C ILE A 91 -5.79 22.19 7.84
N GLN A 92 -6.21 22.49 9.07
CA GLN A 92 -5.31 22.50 10.22
C GLN A 92 -4.72 21.12 10.49
N PHE A 93 -5.58 20.09 10.42
CA PHE A 93 -5.17 18.70 10.59
C PHE A 93 -4.15 18.28 9.52
N LEU A 94 -4.44 18.56 8.24
CA LEU A 94 -3.52 18.23 7.14
C LEU A 94 -2.22 19.03 7.20
N ALA A 95 -2.29 20.31 7.57
CA ALA A 95 -1.11 21.16 7.75
C ALA A 95 -0.18 20.59 8.83
N ASN A 96 -0.73 20.16 9.96
CA ASN A 96 0.03 19.51 11.04
C ASN A 96 0.66 18.20 10.55
N GLU A 97 -0.08 17.34 9.85
CA GLU A 97 0.45 16.07 9.32
C GLU A 97 1.54 16.27 8.26
N LEU A 98 1.48 17.35 7.50
CA LEU A 98 2.49 17.72 6.51
C LEU A 98 3.64 18.53 7.12
N SER A 99 3.58 18.89 8.41
CA SER A 99 4.52 19.81 9.06
C SER A 99 4.65 21.16 8.32
N LEU A 100 3.53 21.67 7.82
CA LEU A 100 3.42 22.93 7.08
C LEU A 100 2.54 23.94 7.84
N PRO A 101 2.72 25.26 7.66
CA PRO A 101 1.84 26.24 8.24
C PRO A 101 0.46 26.23 7.56
N PRO A 102 -0.65 26.29 8.32
CA PRO A 102 -1.99 26.39 7.74
C PRO A 102 -2.15 27.72 6.97
N PRO A 103 -3.01 27.75 5.94
CA PRO A 103 -3.30 29.00 5.23
C PRO A 103 -4.06 29.99 6.13
N TYR A 104 -3.84 31.28 5.91
CA TYR A 104 -4.53 32.35 6.66
C TYR A 104 -6.04 32.43 6.36
N ASN A 105 -6.46 31.97 5.19
CA ASN A 105 -7.87 31.93 4.80
C ASN A 105 -8.28 30.51 4.37
N ALA A 106 -9.58 30.24 4.37
CA ALA A 106 -10.12 28.92 4.06
C ALA A 106 -9.99 28.56 2.56
N GLY A 107 -9.76 29.53 1.67
CA GLY A 107 -9.83 29.34 0.22
C GLY A 107 -11.27 29.31 -0.31
N GLN A 108 -11.43 29.23 -1.63
CA GLN A 108 -12.73 29.15 -2.28
C GLN A 108 -13.35 27.76 -2.08
N TYR A 109 -14.62 27.70 -1.71
CA TYR A 109 -15.40 26.45 -1.65
C TYR A 109 -15.78 25.97 -3.05
N LEU A 110 -15.69 24.67 -3.28
CA LEU A 110 -16.08 24.03 -4.54
C LEU A 110 -17.07 22.90 -4.30
N GLU A 111 -18.24 22.99 -4.92
CA GLU A 111 -19.31 22.01 -4.75
C GLU A 111 -18.91 20.61 -5.24
N HIS A 112 -18.22 20.51 -6.38
CA HIS A 112 -17.78 19.22 -6.95
C HIS A 112 -16.64 18.54 -6.17
N TRP A 113 -16.00 19.24 -5.23
CA TRP A 113 -15.06 18.68 -4.26
C TRP A 113 -15.68 18.55 -2.86
N ASN A 114 -16.82 19.19 -2.62
CA ASN A 114 -17.46 19.33 -1.32
C ASN A 114 -16.51 19.87 -0.23
N THR A 115 -15.58 20.74 -0.62
CA THR A 115 -14.60 21.35 0.27
C THR A 115 -13.91 22.54 -0.42
N THR A 116 -13.10 23.27 0.33
CA THR A 116 -12.28 24.39 -0.14
C THR A 116 -11.06 23.97 -0.96
N TRP A 117 -10.57 24.91 -1.77
CA TRP A 117 -9.33 24.75 -2.56
C TRP A 117 -8.14 24.23 -1.75
N HIS A 118 -7.97 24.74 -0.54
CA HIS A 118 -6.82 24.38 0.28
C HIS A 118 -6.90 22.93 0.75
N VAL A 119 -8.08 22.45 1.14
CA VAL A 119 -8.29 21.10 1.65
C VAL A 119 -8.05 20.06 0.56
N TRP A 120 -8.68 20.20 -0.61
CA TRP A 120 -8.50 19.18 -1.66
C TRP A 120 -7.07 19.18 -2.20
N LYS A 121 -6.43 20.35 -2.38
CA LYS A 121 -5.02 20.43 -2.79
C LYS A 121 -4.11 19.76 -1.76
N ALA A 122 -4.34 19.97 -0.47
CA ALA A 122 -3.59 19.32 0.60
C ALA A 122 -3.74 17.78 0.58
N LEU A 123 -4.97 17.28 0.36
CA LEU A 123 -5.24 15.84 0.26
C LEU A 123 -4.55 15.22 -0.95
N VAL A 124 -4.74 15.82 -2.14
CA VAL A 124 -4.09 15.33 -3.37
C VAL A 124 -2.57 15.39 -3.22
N TRP A 125 -2.03 16.46 -2.66
CA TRP A 125 -0.59 16.54 -2.37
C TRP A 125 -0.10 15.39 -1.50
N LYS A 126 -0.69 15.22 -0.31
CA LYS A 126 -0.26 14.23 0.68
C LYS A 126 -0.32 12.81 0.14
N TYR A 127 -1.41 12.45 -0.53
CA TYR A 127 -1.71 11.06 -0.88
C TYR A 127 -1.37 10.68 -2.31
N LYS A 128 -1.37 11.64 -3.23
CA LYS A 128 -1.18 11.37 -4.66
C LYS A 128 0.14 11.90 -5.20
N VAL A 129 0.78 12.88 -4.56
CA VAL A 129 2.01 13.51 -5.11
C VAL A 129 3.25 13.27 -4.25
N LEU A 130 3.20 13.60 -2.96
CA LEU A 130 4.39 13.74 -2.09
C LEU A 130 5.28 12.48 -2.01
N ARG A 131 4.70 11.29 -2.18
CA ARG A 131 5.42 9.99 -2.11
C ARG A 131 5.59 9.31 -3.46
N LYS A 132 5.40 10.06 -4.55
CA LYS A 132 5.42 9.56 -5.93
C LYS A 132 6.59 10.12 -6.72
N GLN A 133 7.70 10.51 -6.07
CA GLN A 133 8.89 11.04 -6.75
C GLN A 133 9.33 10.12 -7.91
N GLY A 134 9.52 10.69 -9.09
CA GLY A 134 9.91 9.97 -10.30
C GLY A 134 8.81 9.12 -10.94
N MET A 135 7.62 9.03 -10.35
CA MET A 135 6.49 8.25 -10.88
C MET A 135 5.61 9.09 -11.81
N ILE A 136 4.88 8.38 -12.67
CA ILE A 136 3.83 8.95 -13.52
C ILE A 136 2.51 8.93 -12.76
N ILE A 137 1.77 10.02 -12.86
CA ILE A 137 0.44 10.21 -12.28
C ILE A 137 -0.53 10.56 -13.41
N ASP A 138 -1.70 9.93 -13.38
CA ASP A 138 -2.85 10.29 -14.19
C ASP A 138 -3.83 11.11 -13.34
N VAL A 139 -4.21 12.28 -13.85
CA VAL A 139 -5.19 13.16 -13.21
C VAL A 139 -6.59 12.54 -13.17
N GLU A 140 -6.97 11.76 -14.19
CA GLU A 140 -8.28 11.12 -14.23
C GLU A 140 -8.45 10.15 -13.05
N HIS A 141 -7.42 9.33 -12.80
CA HIS A 141 -7.34 8.40 -11.65
C HIS A 141 -7.37 9.08 -10.27
N ILE A 142 -7.12 10.40 -10.20
CA ILE A 142 -7.27 11.16 -8.95
C ILE A 142 -8.70 11.66 -8.82
N SER A 143 -9.31 12.07 -9.94
CA SER A 143 -10.65 12.66 -9.96
C SER A 143 -11.79 11.67 -9.71
N ASP A 144 -11.52 10.37 -9.84
CA ASP A 144 -12.43 9.24 -9.62
C ASP A 144 -12.00 8.36 -8.42
N ASP A 145 -11.05 8.82 -7.60
CA ASP A 145 -10.51 8.03 -6.51
C ASP A 145 -11.55 7.78 -5.40
N ASN A 146 -11.94 6.51 -5.24
CA ASN A 146 -12.91 6.07 -4.23
C ASN A 146 -12.55 6.45 -2.79
N TRP A 147 -11.26 6.62 -2.47
CA TRP A 147 -10.84 6.95 -1.12
C TRP A 147 -10.99 8.45 -0.82
N LEU A 148 -10.58 9.32 -1.76
CA LEU A 148 -10.84 10.76 -1.71
C LEU A 148 -12.35 11.05 -1.72
N GLU A 149 -13.11 10.27 -2.49
CA GLU A 149 -14.58 10.30 -2.46
C GLU A 149 -15.12 10.10 -1.04
N GLN A 150 -14.73 9.02 -0.38
CA GLN A 150 -15.20 8.70 0.97
C GLN A 150 -14.83 9.79 1.98
N LEU A 151 -13.63 10.37 1.83
CA LEU A 151 -13.13 11.43 2.71
C LEU A 151 -13.94 12.73 2.63
N LEU A 152 -14.37 13.09 1.42
CA LEU A 152 -14.99 14.39 1.15
C LEU A 152 -16.49 14.30 0.91
N SER A 153 -17.04 13.10 0.71
CA SER A 153 -18.43 12.90 0.27
C SER A 153 -18.74 13.73 -0.98
N TRP A 154 -17.83 13.72 -1.96
CA TRP A 154 -17.99 14.54 -3.16
C TRP A 154 -19.18 14.06 -4.03
N PRO A 155 -19.71 14.89 -4.93
CA PRO A 155 -20.77 14.46 -5.85
C PRO A 155 -20.27 13.46 -6.89
N LYS A 156 -21.02 12.38 -7.14
CA LYS A 156 -20.65 11.30 -8.10
C LYS A 156 -21.19 11.49 -9.52
N THR A 157 -21.66 12.69 -9.86
CA THR A 157 -22.13 12.96 -11.23
C THR A 157 -20.94 13.04 -12.18
N GLU A 158 -21.14 12.66 -13.44
CA GLU A 158 -20.12 12.76 -14.49
C GLU A 158 -19.60 14.20 -14.64
N GLU A 159 -20.50 15.19 -14.59
CA GLU A 159 -20.11 16.60 -14.63
C GLU A 159 -19.18 16.98 -13.46
N ALA A 160 -19.48 16.52 -12.24
CA ALA A 160 -18.63 16.80 -11.09
C ALA A 160 -17.25 16.15 -11.24
N GLN A 161 -17.18 14.92 -11.76
CA GLN A 161 -15.92 14.26 -12.07
C GLN A 161 -15.09 15.07 -13.08
N ILE A 162 -15.70 15.48 -14.20
CA ILE A 162 -15.05 16.30 -15.23
C ILE A 162 -14.49 17.60 -14.62
N GLN A 163 -15.27 18.29 -13.78
CA GLN A 163 -14.83 19.51 -13.11
C GLN A 163 -13.69 19.26 -12.12
N ARG A 164 -13.66 18.11 -11.44
CA ARG A 164 -12.54 17.70 -10.58
C ARG A 164 -11.28 17.48 -11.40
N SER A 165 -11.34 16.71 -12.48
CA SER A 165 -10.19 16.47 -13.36
C SER A 165 -9.64 17.78 -13.91
N LYS A 166 -10.50 18.69 -14.37
CA LYS A 166 -10.11 20.04 -14.82
C LYS A 166 -9.38 20.84 -13.75
N ASN A 167 -9.88 20.82 -12.51
CA ASN A 167 -9.26 21.54 -11.40
C ASN A 167 -7.88 20.99 -11.03
N ILE A 168 -7.72 19.67 -10.99
CA ILE A 168 -6.43 19.02 -10.72
C ILE A 168 -5.47 19.34 -11.87
N TRP A 169 -5.91 19.18 -13.11
CA TRP A 169 -5.09 19.46 -14.29
C TRP A 169 -4.62 20.93 -14.30
N TYR A 170 -5.54 21.86 -14.03
CA TYR A 170 -5.20 23.29 -13.94
C TYR A 170 -4.18 23.53 -12.84
N TRP A 171 -4.35 22.93 -11.66
CA TRP A 171 -3.41 23.07 -10.56
C TRP A 171 -2.03 22.47 -10.90
N PHE A 172 -1.98 21.28 -11.50
CA PHE A 172 -0.74 20.61 -11.87
C PHE A 172 0.02 21.41 -12.93
N SER A 173 -0.66 21.83 -14.00
CA SER A 173 -0.04 22.60 -15.09
C SER A 173 0.33 24.03 -14.70
N ARG A 174 -0.48 24.72 -13.89
CA ARG A 174 -0.23 26.14 -13.54
C ARG A 174 0.70 26.32 -12.35
N ASP A 175 0.54 25.52 -11.32
CA ASP A 175 1.28 25.73 -10.06
C ASP A 175 2.47 24.76 -10.01
N LEU A 176 2.24 23.45 -10.16
CA LEU A 176 3.27 22.45 -9.89
C LEU A 176 4.33 22.34 -11.00
N GLU A 177 3.92 22.44 -12.26
CA GLU A 177 4.82 22.42 -13.41
C GLU A 177 5.72 23.67 -13.43
N ASN A 178 5.14 24.86 -13.22
CA ASN A 178 5.91 26.10 -13.09
C ASN A 178 6.88 26.10 -11.90
N SER A 179 6.67 25.21 -10.92
CA SER A 179 7.56 25.01 -9.76
C SER A 179 8.56 23.87 -9.94
N ALA A 180 8.66 23.30 -11.14
CA ALA A 180 9.49 22.12 -11.44
C ALA A 180 9.21 20.90 -10.55
N ILE A 181 8.00 20.82 -9.96
CA ILE A 181 7.55 19.68 -9.15
C ILE A 181 6.97 18.60 -10.04
N MET A 182 6.40 18.99 -11.18
CA MET A 182 5.85 18.08 -12.18
C MET A 182 6.31 18.46 -13.58
N GLU A 183 6.27 17.49 -14.48
CA GLU A 183 6.52 17.65 -15.90
C GLU A 183 5.32 17.09 -16.65
N HIS A 184 4.66 17.89 -17.49
CA HIS A 184 3.55 17.41 -18.32
C HIS A 184 4.06 16.41 -19.36
N ARG A 185 3.39 15.26 -19.47
CA ARG A 185 3.72 14.19 -20.43
C ARG A 185 2.69 14.05 -21.56
N GLY A 186 1.72 14.95 -21.62
CA GLY A 186 0.59 14.92 -22.55
C GLY A 186 -0.73 14.51 -21.89
N ASN A 187 -1.84 14.93 -22.49
CA ASN A 187 -3.21 14.69 -21.99
C ASN A 187 -3.34 15.01 -20.48
N MET A 188 -3.81 14.04 -19.69
CA MET A 188 -4.01 14.11 -18.24
C MET A 188 -2.83 13.53 -17.43
N ILE A 189 -1.67 13.35 -18.06
CA ILE A 189 -0.54 12.60 -17.49
C ILE A 189 0.61 13.54 -17.11
N PHE A 190 1.12 13.39 -15.89
CA PHE A 190 2.24 14.15 -15.35
C PHE A 190 3.29 13.22 -14.75
N LYS A 191 4.56 13.58 -14.86
CA LYS A 191 5.65 12.92 -14.12
C LYS A 191 6.02 13.78 -12.93
N VAL A 192 6.07 13.18 -11.74
CA VAL A 192 6.55 13.87 -10.54
C VAL A 192 8.07 13.96 -10.58
N SER A 193 8.60 15.14 -10.29
CA SER A 193 10.03 15.38 -10.15
C SER A 193 10.66 14.42 -9.13
N SER A 194 11.89 14.00 -9.41
CA SER A 194 12.67 13.21 -8.47
C SER A 194 13.11 14.02 -7.24
N SER A 195 13.10 15.35 -7.34
CA SER A 195 13.53 16.28 -6.29
C SER A 195 12.44 17.31 -6.00
N ILE A 196 11.54 16.98 -5.07
CA ILE A 196 10.51 17.90 -4.59
C ILE A 196 11.10 18.77 -3.46
N PRO A 197 10.88 20.09 -3.45
CA PRO A 197 11.31 20.94 -2.34
C PRO A 197 10.70 20.50 -1.00
N GLU A 198 11.50 20.39 0.05
CA GLU A 198 11.06 19.91 1.38
C GLU A 198 9.95 20.77 2.01
N LYS A 199 9.86 22.06 1.67
CA LYS A 199 8.92 23.03 2.26
C LYS A 199 7.91 23.56 1.26
N PHE A 200 7.58 22.79 0.23
CA PHE A 200 6.55 23.19 -0.71
C PHE A 200 5.17 23.27 -0.02
N ILE A 201 4.45 24.38 -0.25
CA ILE A 201 3.12 24.62 0.31
C ILE A 201 2.08 24.44 -0.81
N PRO A 202 1.36 23.30 -0.86
CA PRO A 202 0.53 22.94 -2.01
C PRO A 202 -0.73 23.80 -2.17
N TRP A 203 -1.15 24.49 -1.11
CA TRP A 203 -2.31 25.39 -1.13
C TRP A 203 -1.94 26.87 -1.33
N ALA A 204 -0.65 27.22 -1.35
CA ALA A 204 -0.25 28.59 -1.65
C ALA A 204 -0.42 28.86 -3.15
N LYS A 205 -0.90 30.06 -3.50
CA LYS A 205 -0.86 30.51 -4.90
C LYS A 205 0.59 30.74 -5.29
N ILE A 206 1.02 30.08 -6.35
CA ILE A 206 2.39 30.22 -6.85
C ILE A 206 2.38 31.43 -7.77
N VAL A 207 3.00 32.51 -7.32
CA VAL A 207 3.23 33.67 -8.19
C VAL A 207 4.44 33.30 -9.04
N ALA A 208 4.21 33.04 -10.33
CA ALA A 208 5.29 32.86 -11.28
C ALA A 208 6.19 34.10 -11.24
N GLN A 209 7.50 33.88 -11.13
CA GLN A 209 8.52 34.93 -11.27
C GLN A 209 8.72 35.26 -12.75
#